data_AF-R1EK42-F1
#
_entry.id   AF-R1EK42-F1
#
_cell.length_a   1.000
_cell.length_b   1.000
_cell.length_c   1.000
_cell.angle_alpha   90.00
_cell.angle_beta   90.00
_cell.angle_gamma   90.00
#
_symmetry.space_group_name_H-M   'P 1'
#
loop_
_entity.id
_entity.type
_entity.pdbx_description
1 polymer ?
#
loop_
_entity_poly.entity_id
_entity_poly.type
_entity_poly.pdbx_seq_one_letter_code
_entity_poly.pdbx_strand_id
1 'polypeptide(L)'
;MGAAQVRRAEKKDLKKMEKMQRKGVKERNKGVQDLEKEMVKIEEDMEKAERKAERDLEKKKAQKDPKERVKIEKELQKEREKLEKELRKVLEDSEKDIQKEDKKMEKEQAKKTGKLLWVLITNLPGGEMLPQSEEQMSPDSELI
;
A
#
# COMPACT_ATOMS: atom_id res chain seq x y z
N MET A 1 18.84 -8.34 -38.41
CA MET A 1 18.00 -9.28 -37.63
C MET A 1 16.55 -9.08 -38.05
N GLY A 2 15.80 -10.14 -38.33
CA GLY A 2 14.49 -10.03 -39.00
C GLY A 2 13.35 -9.60 -38.06
N ALA A 3 12.37 -8.86 -38.59
CA ALA A 3 11.20 -8.37 -37.85
C ALA A 3 10.43 -9.46 -37.06
N ALA A 4 10.53 -10.72 -37.47
CA ALA A 4 9.96 -11.87 -36.76
C ALA A 4 10.66 -12.18 -35.42
N GLN A 5 11.98 -11.94 -35.29
CA GLN A 5 12.70 -12.09 -34.02
C GLN A 5 12.32 -10.99 -33.04
N VAL A 6 12.16 -9.76 -33.52
CA VAL A 6 11.71 -8.60 -32.71
C VAL A 6 10.31 -8.84 -32.16
N ARG A 7 9.33 -9.20 -33.00
CA ARG A 7 7.96 -9.52 -32.56
C ARG A 7 7.89 -10.68 -31.56
N ARG A 8 8.79 -11.68 -31.68
CA ARG A 8 8.88 -12.79 -30.72
C ARG A 8 9.46 -12.35 -29.38
N ALA A 9 10.44 -11.44 -29.38
CA ALA A 9 11.00 -10.87 -28.16
C ALA A 9 9.96 -10.00 -27.43
N GLU A 10 9.27 -9.12 -28.15
CA GLU A 10 8.18 -8.28 -27.62
C GLU A 10 7.08 -9.11 -26.97
N LYS A 11 6.58 -10.16 -27.65
CA LYS A 11 5.57 -11.06 -27.06
C LYS A 11 6.05 -11.76 -25.79
N LYS A 12 7.34 -12.12 -25.70
CA LYS A 12 7.90 -12.74 -24.48
C LYS A 12 7.97 -11.72 -23.34
N ASP A 13 8.32 -10.48 -23.63
CA ASP A 13 8.44 -9.44 -22.60
C ASP A 13 7.08 -8.94 -22.11
N LEU A 14 6.08 -8.85 -23.00
CA LEU A 14 4.67 -8.64 -22.65
C LEU A 14 4.16 -9.73 -21.70
N LYS A 15 4.35 -11.01 -22.02
CA LYS A 15 3.95 -12.11 -21.12
C LYS A 15 4.64 -12.06 -19.76
N LYS A 16 5.91 -11.63 -19.71
CA LYS A 16 6.64 -11.45 -18.45
C LYS A 16 6.08 -10.27 -17.64
N MET A 17 5.67 -9.18 -18.30
CA MET A 17 4.99 -8.05 -17.65
C MET A 17 3.67 -8.48 -17.02
N GLU A 18 2.80 -9.16 -17.77
CA GLU A 18 1.51 -9.65 -17.27
C GLU A 18 1.67 -10.58 -16.07
N LYS A 19 2.62 -11.53 -16.14
CA LYS A 19 2.88 -12.48 -15.04
C LYS A 19 3.34 -11.76 -13.77
N MET A 20 4.15 -10.71 -13.92
CA MET A 20 4.63 -9.89 -12.81
C MET A 20 3.49 -9.07 -12.19
N GLN A 21 2.70 -8.36 -13.01
CA GLN A 21 1.52 -7.62 -12.54
C GLN A 21 0.57 -8.54 -11.76
N ARG A 22 0.29 -9.73 -12.28
CA ARG A 22 -0.54 -10.73 -11.58
C ARG A 22 0.06 -11.18 -10.25
N LYS A 23 1.38 -11.26 -10.12
CA LYS A 23 2.04 -11.61 -8.86
C LYS A 23 1.93 -10.47 -7.85
N GLY A 24 2.22 -9.24 -8.27
CA GLY A 24 2.12 -8.08 -7.38
C GLY A 24 0.69 -7.83 -6.88
N VAL A 25 -0.32 -7.99 -7.74
CA VAL A 25 -1.73 -7.92 -7.32
C VAL A 25 -2.07 -9.01 -6.28
N LYS A 26 -1.51 -10.22 -6.43
CA LYS A 26 -1.74 -11.30 -5.46
C LYS A 26 -1.07 -11.01 -4.11
N GLU A 27 0.16 -10.51 -4.13
CA GLU A 27 0.91 -10.15 -2.91
C GLU A 27 0.18 -9.03 -2.15
N ARG A 28 -0.23 -7.97 -2.87
CA ARG A 28 -1.06 -6.89 -2.32
C ARG A 28 -2.35 -7.40 -1.71
N ASN A 29 -3.11 -8.24 -2.42
CA ASN A 29 -4.37 -8.78 -1.91
C ASN A 29 -4.16 -9.65 -0.66
N LYS A 30 -3.04 -10.37 -0.58
CA LYS A 30 -2.70 -11.15 0.61
C LYS A 30 -2.43 -10.23 1.80
N GLY A 31 -1.68 -9.14 1.60
CA GLY A 31 -1.45 -8.13 2.63
C GLY A 31 -2.75 -7.52 3.16
N VAL A 32 -3.68 -7.19 2.27
CA VAL A 32 -5.02 -6.69 2.65
C VAL A 32 -5.80 -7.72 3.46
N GLN A 33 -5.77 -9.01 3.07
CA GLN A 33 -6.45 -10.06 3.83
C GLN A 33 -5.85 -10.30 5.21
N ASP A 34 -4.52 -10.22 5.35
CA ASP A 34 -3.87 -10.43 6.63
C ASP A 34 -4.17 -9.25 7.58
N LEU A 35 -4.23 -8.03 7.04
CA LEU A 35 -4.75 -6.84 7.72
C LEU A 35 -6.18 -7.02 8.25
N GLU A 36 -7.10 -7.44 7.40
CA GLU A 36 -8.51 -7.66 7.77
C GLU A 36 -8.61 -8.65 8.94
N LYS A 37 -7.81 -9.73 8.93
CA LYS A 37 -7.79 -10.71 10.03
C LYS A 37 -7.27 -10.12 11.34
N GLU A 38 -6.25 -9.27 11.30
CA GLU A 38 -5.74 -8.63 12.51
C GLU A 38 -6.74 -7.63 13.08
N MET A 39 -7.40 -6.85 12.22
CA MET A 39 -8.46 -5.94 12.65
C MET A 39 -9.60 -6.68 13.35
N VAL A 40 -10.09 -7.77 12.74
CA VAL A 40 -11.15 -8.60 13.35
C VAL A 40 -10.74 -9.14 14.71
N LYS A 41 -9.49 -9.60 14.88
CA LYS A 41 -9.00 -10.08 16.18
C LYS A 41 -9.00 -8.98 17.24
N ILE A 42 -8.55 -7.78 16.89
CA ILE A 42 -8.53 -6.64 17.82
C ILE A 42 -9.95 -6.24 18.22
N GLU A 43 -10.90 -6.25 17.28
CA GLU A 43 -12.32 -6.00 17.55
C GLU A 43 -12.91 -7.06 18.50
N GLU A 44 -12.65 -8.34 18.26
CA GLU A 44 -13.09 -9.42 19.15
C GLU A 44 -12.51 -9.27 20.57
N ASP A 45 -11.26 -8.86 20.69
CA ASP A 45 -10.61 -8.67 21.98
C ASP A 45 -11.15 -7.44 22.72
N MET A 46 -11.51 -6.37 22.01
CA MET A 46 -12.25 -5.24 22.60
C MET A 46 -13.62 -5.70 23.13
N GLU A 47 -14.38 -6.47 22.35
CA GLU A 47 -15.69 -6.96 22.77
C GLU A 47 -15.58 -7.86 24.02
N LYS A 48 -14.57 -8.74 24.08
CA LYS A 48 -14.31 -9.58 25.25
C LYS A 48 -14.00 -8.74 26.50
N ALA A 49 -13.19 -7.69 26.36
CA ALA A 49 -12.85 -6.78 27.46
C ALA A 49 -14.10 -6.05 27.98
N GLU A 50 -14.93 -5.54 27.07
CA GLU A 50 -16.20 -4.87 27.41
C GLU A 50 -17.16 -5.82 28.13
N ARG A 51 -17.41 -7.02 27.58
CA ARG A 51 -18.28 -8.03 28.22
C ARG A 51 -17.77 -8.49 29.57
N LYS A 52 -16.45 -8.50 29.78
CA LYS A 52 -15.88 -8.83 31.09
C LYS A 52 -16.13 -7.70 32.08
N ALA A 53 -15.85 -6.46 31.70
CA ALA A 53 -16.09 -5.29 32.54
C ALA A 53 -17.57 -5.13 32.89
N GLU A 54 -18.49 -5.39 31.96
CA GLU A 54 -19.93 -5.36 32.22
C GLU A 54 -20.34 -6.39 33.28
N ARG A 55 -19.88 -7.64 33.17
CA ARG A 55 -20.12 -8.70 34.17
C ARG A 55 -19.55 -8.35 35.54
N ASP A 56 -18.35 -7.78 35.57
CA ASP A 56 -17.70 -7.39 36.83
C ASP A 56 -18.43 -6.20 37.47
N LEU A 57 -18.85 -5.22 36.67
CA LEU A 57 -19.69 -4.12 37.12
C LEU A 57 -21.02 -4.63 37.67
N GLU A 58 -21.71 -5.56 37.00
CA GLU A 58 -22.99 -6.12 37.43
C GLU A 58 -22.87 -6.81 38.81
N LYS A 59 -21.86 -7.68 38.99
CA LYS A 59 -21.57 -8.32 40.27
C LYS A 59 -21.30 -7.32 41.39
N LYS A 60 -20.59 -6.23 41.08
CA LYS A 60 -20.27 -5.19 42.06
C LYS A 60 -21.42 -4.20 42.26
N LYS A 61 -22.33 -4.04 41.30
CA LYS A 61 -23.58 -3.29 41.50
C LYS A 61 -24.41 -3.92 42.61
N ALA A 62 -24.46 -5.25 42.65
CA ALA A 62 -25.12 -6.00 43.72
C ALA A 62 -24.48 -5.77 45.11
N GLN A 63 -23.18 -5.44 45.16
CA GLN A 63 -22.43 -5.20 46.41
C GLN A 63 -22.38 -3.72 46.88
N LYS A 64 -22.91 -2.76 46.09
CA LYS A 64 -22.94 -1.31 46.40
C LYS A 64 -21.57 -0.67 46.74
N ASP A 65 -20.46 -1.16 46.20
CA ASP A 65 -19.15 -0.49 46.37
C ASP A 65 -18.85 0.48 45.19
N PRO A 66 -18.86 1.81 45.41
CA PRO A 66 -18.55 2.78 44.37
C PRO A 66 -17.06 2.85 44.00
N LYS A 67 -16.13 2.50 44.90
CA LYS A 67 -14.68 2.60 44.63
C LYS A 67 -14.23 1.53 43.64
N GLU A 68 -14.77 0.32 43.77
CA GLU A 68 -14.45 -0.77 42.85
C GLU A 68 -15.01 -0.55 41.43
N ARG A 69 -16.17 0.09 41.31
CA ARG A 69 -16.72 0.47 39.99
C ARG A 69 -15.79 1.41 39.22
N VAL A 70 -15.28 2.44 39.89
CA VAL A 70 -14.29 3.37 39.31
C VAL A 70 -13.01 2.63 38.92
N LYS A 71 -12.61 1.59 39.67
CA LYS A 71 -11.44 0.78 39.33
C LYS A 71 -11.67 -0.03 38.05
N ILE A 72 -12.83 -0.68 37.92
CA ILE A 72 -13.19 -1.45 36.72
C ILE A 72 -13.28 -0.55 35.49
N GLU A 73 -13.92 0.62 35.61
CA GLU A 73 -13.99 1.59 34.50
C GLU A 73 -12.60 2.05 34.07
N LYS A 74 -11.69 2.32 35.02
CA LYS A 74 -10.29 2.67 34.71
C LYS A 74 -9.52 1.52 34.06
N GLU A 75 -9.76 0.28 34.48
CA GLU A 75 -9.14 -0.90 33.86
C GLU A 75 -9.63 -1.09 32.43
N LEU A 76 -10.95 -0.98 32.20
CA LEU A 76 -11.54 -1.02 30.86
C LEU A 76 -10.99 0.10 29.96
N GLN A 77 -10.88 1.32 30.48
CA GLN A 77 -10.34 2.45 29.73
C GLN A 77 -8.88 2.20 29.31
N LYS A 78 -8.04 1.68 30.21
CA LYS A 78 -6.65 1.33 29.87
C LYS A 78 -6.57 0.23 28.83
N GLU A 79 -7.45 -0.76 28.89
CA GLU A 79 -7.51 -1.86 27.92
C GLU A 79 -7.93 -1.35 26.53
N ARG A 80 -8.94 -0.47 26.47
CA ARG A 80 -9.33 0.25 25.24
C ARG A 80 -8.16 1.04 24.65
N GLU A 81 -7.49 1.87 25.45
CA GLU A 81 -6.34 2.65 24.98
C GLU A 81 -5.20 1.78 24.44
N LYS A 82 -4.98 0.60 25.04
CA LYS A 82 -3.97 -0.35 24.59
C LYS A 82 -4.35 -0.93 23.22
N LEU A 83 -5.59 -1.40 23.07
CA LEU A 83 -6.08 -2.00 21.84
C LEU A 83 -6.16 -0.97 20.70
N GLU A 84 -6.56 0.27 20.98
CA GLU A 84 -6.53 1.37 19.99
C GLU A 84 -5.10 1.67 19.50
N LYS A 85 -4.11 1.64 20.40
CA LYS A 85 -2.69 1.82 20.01
C LYS A 85 -2.20 0.66 19.15
N GLU A 86 -2.61 -0.56 19.47
CA GLU A 86 -2.28 -1.75 18.69
C GLU A 86 -2.88 -1.67 17.28
N LEU A 87 -4.16 -1.30 17.19
CA LEU A 87 -4.86 -1.09 15.91
C LEU A 87 -4.16 -0.03 15.05
N ARG A 88 -3.79 1.11 15.64
CA ARG A 88 -3.06 2.17 14.92
C ARG A 88 -1.73 1.68 14.36
N LYS A 89 -0.98 0.89 15.13
CA LYS A 89 0.30 0.33 14.68
C LYS A 89 0.11 -0.64 13.52
N VAL A 90 -0.85 -1.55 13.62
CA VAL A 90 -1.18 -2.51 12.55
C VAL A 90 -1.53 -1.78 11.26
N LEU A 91 -2.37 -0.74 11.34
CA LEU A 91 -2.73 0.08 10.19
C LEU A 91 -1.51 0.79 9.58
N GLU A 92 -0.66 1.40 10.41
CA GLU A 92 0.53 2.14 9.95
C GLU A 92 1.57 1.23 9.29
N ASP A 93 1.87 0.09 9.91
CA ASP A 93 2.85 -0.87 9.39
C ASP A 93 2.37 -1.46 8.06
N SER A 94 1.08 -1.73 7.96
CA SER A 94 0.50 -2.28 6.73
C SER A 94 0.39 -1.25 5.61
N GLU A 95 0.09 0.01 5.93
CA GLU A 95 0.15 1.09 4.95
C GLU A 95 1.57 1.23 4.38
N LYS A 96 2.60 1.18 5.24
CA LYS A 96 4.00 1.20 4.80
C LYS A 96 4.33 0.03 3.88
N ASP A 97 3.85 -1.17 4.19
CA ASP A 97 4.15 -2.35 3.37
C ASP A 97 3.44 -2.31 2.02
N ILE A 98 2.16 -1.90 1.98
CA ILE A 98 1.44 -1.66 0.73
C ILE A 98 2.16 -0.61 -0.12
N GLN A 99 2.57 0.52 0.47
CA GLN A 99 3.31 1.56 -0.24
C GLN A 99 4.67 1.08 -0.78
N LYS A 100 5.37 0.21 -0.04
CA LYS A 100 6.64 -0.38 -0.52
C LYS A 100 6.40 -1.28 -1.73
N GLU A 101 5.35 -2.11 -1.71
CA GLU A 101 5.01 -2.97 -2.83
C GLU A 101 4.60 -2.15 -4.07
N ASP A 102 3.78 -1.13 -3.90
CA ASP A 102 3.36 -0.24 -4.99
C ASP A 102 4.56 0.45 -5.64
N LYS A 103 5.47 1.03 -4.83
CA LYS A 103 6.73 1.63 -5.33
C LYS A 103 7.63 0.63 -6.05
N LYS A 104 7.67 -0.62 -5.58
CA LYS A 104 8.46 -1.68 -6.22
C LYS A 104 7.89 -2.04 -7.58
N MET A 105 6.57 -2.19 -7.68
CA MET A 105 5.88 -2.44 -8.95
C MET A 105 6.08 -1.29 -9.94
N GLU A 106 5.91 -0.05 -9.50
CA GLU A 106 6.08 1.14 -10.33
C GLU A 106 7.49 1.24 -10.92
N LYS A 107 8.54 1.04 -10.08
CA LYS A 107 9.93 1.06 -10.54
C LYS A 107 10.23 -0.04 -11.55
N GLU A 108 9.72 -1.25 -11.34
CA GLU A 108 9.92 -2.35 -12.29
C GLU A 108 9.18 -2.12 -13.61
N GLN A 109 7.98 -1.55 -13.55
CA GLN A 109 7.21 -1.17 -14.73
C GLN A 109 7.95 -0.09 -15.54
N ALA A 110 8.41 0.98 -14.89
CA ALA A 110 9.17 2.07 -15.52
C ALA A 110 10.47 1.57 -16.21
N LYS A 111 11.20 0.66 -15.56
CA LYS A 111 12.43 0.07 -16.14
C LYS A 111 12.13 -0.74 -17.42
N LYS A 112 11.00 -1.45 -17.45
CA LYS A 112 10.65 -2.30 -18.60
C LYS A 112 10.02 -1.50 -19.73
N THR A 113 9.17 -0.53 -19.43
CA THR A 113 8.63 0.40 -20.44
C THR A 113 9.75 1.21 -21.08
N GLY A 114 10.71 1.72 -20.30
CA GLY A 114 11.89 2.40 -20.83
C GLY A 114 12.74 1.51 -21.76
N LYS A 115 12.95 0.24 -21.40
CA LYS A 115 13.64 -0.74 -22.27
C LYS A 115 12.88 -1.00 -23.58
N LEU A 116 11.57 -1.17 -23.52
CA LEU A 116 10.72 -1.35 -24.70
C LEU A 116 10.76 -0.12 -25.61
N LEU A 117 10.66 1.08 -25.02
CA LEU A 117 10.73 2.34 -25.75
C LEU A 117 12.10 2.50 -26.45
N TRP A 118 13.19 2.18 -25.76
CA TRP A 118 14.54 2.20 -26.33
C TRP A 118 14.72 1.20 -27.47
N VAL A 119 14.20 -0.03 -27.32
CA VAL A 119 14.18 -1.05 -28.38
C VAL A 119 13.35 -0.58 -29.59
N LEU A 120 12.22 0.10 -29.37
CA LEU A 120 11.40 0.68 -30.45
C LEU A 120 12.14 1.79 -31.19
N ILE A 121 12.73 2.73 -30.46
CA ILE A 121 13.50 3.86 -31.02
C ILE A 121 14.69 3.36 -31.83
N THR A 122 15.44 2.39 -31.30
CA THR A 122 16.68 1.88 -31.93
C THR A 122 16.44 0.92 -33.10
N ASN A 123 15.23 0.37 -33.26
CA ASN A 123 14.89 -0.54 -34.37
C ASN A 123 13.99 0.10 -35.44
N LEU A 124 13.71 1.41 -35.36
CA LEU A 124 13.09 2.15 -36.46
C LEU A 124 14.09 2.26 -37.63
N PRO A 125 13.73 1.81 -38.84
CA PRO A 125 14.59 1.98 -40.01
C PRO A 125 14.55 3.45 -40.44
N GLY A 126 15.60 4.19 -40.09
CA GLY A 126 15.73 5.62 -40.35
C GLY A 126 15.80 6.40 -39.04
N GLY A 127 17.02 6.72 -38.61
CA GLY A 127 17.26 7.51 -37.41
C GLY A 127 16.84 8.96 -37.61
N GLU A 128 15.56 9.26 -37.39
CA GLU A 128 15.14 10.62 -37.07
C GLU A 128 15.27 10.79 -35.56
N MET A 129 16.31 11.52 -35.15
CA MET A 129 16.33 12.13 -33.82
C MET A 129 15.10 13.02 -33.73
N LEU A 130 14.25 12.77 -32.74
CA LEU A 130 13.22 13.73 -32.34
C LEU A 130 13.90 15.09 -32.18
N PRO A 131 13.40 16.18 -32.79
CA PRO A 131 14.00 17.49 -32.62
C PRO A 131 14.01 17.79 -31.13
N GLN A 132 15.21 18.05 -30.59
CA GLN A 132 15.34 18.72 -29.32
C GLN A 132 14.51 20.00 -29.46
N SER A 133 13.47 20.12 -28.64
CA SER A 133 12.76 21.38 -28.49
C SER A 133 13.81 22.41 -28.13
N GLU A 134 14.21 23.23 -29.10
CA GLU A 134 14.99 24.43 -28.87
C GLU A 134 14.19 25.25 -27.86
N GLU A 135 14.67 25.25 -26.62
CA GLU A 135 14.45 26.36 -25.71
C GLU A 135 14.98 27.59 -26.44
N GLN A 136 14.07 28.26 -27.17
CA GLN A 136 14.32 29.60 -27.64
C GLN A 136 14.48 30.48 -26.40
N MET A 137 15.73 30.69 -26.02
CA MET A 137 16.14 31.93 -25.40
C MET A 137 15.64 33.07 -26.30
N SER A 138 14.60 33.77 -25.88
CA SER A 138 14.36 35.11 -26.38
C SER A 138 15.12 36.07 -25.47
N PRO A 139 16.10 36.83 -26.01
CA PRO A 139 16.75 37.90 -25.28
C PRO A 139 15.79 39.09 -25.14
N ASP A 140 16.01 39.86 -24.08
CA ASP A 140 15.34 41.11 -23.76
C ASP A 140 15.05 41.98 -24.99
N SER A 141 13.83 42.49 -25.07
CA SER A 141 13.56 43.77 -25.73
C SER A 141 12.50 44.54 -24.94
N GLU A 142 12.99 45.63 -24.37
CA GLU A 142 12.36 46.69 -23.60
C GLU A 142 11.13 47.36 -24.28
N LEU A 143 10.51 48.26 -23.50
CA LEU A 143 9.65 49.40 -23.87
C LEU A 143 8.15 49.06 -24.06
N ILE A 144 7.17 49.68 -23.38
CA ILE A 144 7.04 51.00 -22.73
C ILE A 144 6.12 50.87 -21.51
#